data_AF-A0A930AFY3-F1
#
_entry.id   AF-A0A930AFY3-F1
#
_cell.length_a   1.000
_cell.length_b   1.000
_cell.length_c   1.000
_cell.angle_alpha   90.00
_cell.angle_beta   90.00
_cell.angle_gamma   90.00
#
_symmetry.space_group_name_H-M   'P 1'
#
loop_
_entity.id
_entity.type
_entity.pdbx_description
1 polymer ?
#
loop_
_entity_poly.entity_id
_entity_poly.type
_entity_poly.pdbx_seq_one_letter_code
_entity_poly.pdbx_strand_id
1 'polypeptide(L)'
;TAGYLAALDLFDKQYIHVDQSVSPVETSALDKKYQALVDKINTLDTDTYGLPKKDFLVHLQEAKLAQDETELDAIEAKLQALQDFRDRTGVTTVEYIKYFYEHVSDGRLREELRNRVAKLTWELYQSQSFLKATDLNKLFPTIYQTKLEVEEVLKEEPVSTKAGKTILDTEKVDSQTAKTAIYEFLKELYGDFMPEERVSHVKKEEVDALLTKAAQLLARVKEDGVKQSLAEEAANIKAAIEKENADLDEAKTQLEDLLNRIAATIQREKKEAEQDPQTVIIYQKLYNVLLSLHKYLEDNKGSDADFERVDALFDQLAAKSSDKEGLLALAKEIISLNQELRSKASETDSQSKSEKDSETAASQPTEKQAQSESEPSAQ
;
A
#
# COMPACT_ATOMS: atom_id res chain seq x y z
N THR A 1 5.68 63.59 -14.11
CA THR A 1 6.87 64.18 -13.43
C THR A 1 7.76 64.82 -14.49
N ALA A 2 8.66 65.74 -14.11
CA ALA A 2 9.57 66.38 -15.07
C ALA A 2 10.43 65.35 -15.83
N GLY A 3 10.89 64.30 -15.14
CA GLY A 3 11.62 63.19 -15.78
C GLY A 3 10.80 62.42 -16.82
N TYR A 4 9.50 62.21 -16.60
CA TYR A 4 8.62 61.55 -17.58
C TYR A 4 8.42 62.39 -18.84
N LEU A 5 8.28 63.71 -18.70
CA LEU A 5 8.18 64.62 -19.85
C LEU A 5 9.48 64.67 -20.66
N ALA A 6 10.63 64.64 -19.98
CA ALA A 6 11.94 64.57 -20.65
C ALA A 6 12.12 63.24 -21.43
N ALA A 7 11.63 62.12 -20.87
CA ALA A 7 11.64 60.84 -21.57
C ALA A 7 10.74 60.83 -22.82
N LEU A 8 9.56 61.47 -22.76
CA LEU A 8 8.68 61.63 -23.91
C LEU A 8 9.26 62.53 -25.00
N ASP A 9 9.92 63.63 -24.63
CA ASP A 9 10.60 64.53 -25.58
C ASP A 9 11.78 63.83 -26.27
N LEU A 10 12.55 63.03 -25.51
CA LEU A 10 13.62 62.20 -26.08
C LEU A 10 13.05 61.14 -27.04
N PHE A 11 11.95 60.48 -26.68
CA PHE A 11 11.28 59.51 -27.54
C PHE A 11 10.77 60.14 -28.84
N ASP A 12 10.13 61.32 -28.75
CA ASP A 12 9.65 62.06 -29.92
C ASP A 12 10.80 62.40 -30.87
N LYS A 13 11.90 62.95 -30.34
CA LYS A 13 13.09 63.29 -31.13
C LYS A 13 13.78 62.08 -31.73
N GLN A 14 13.77 60.94 -31.05
CA GLN A 14 14.52 59.76 -31.50
C GLN A 14 13.71 58.87 -32.48
N TYR A 15 12.38 58.82 -32.35
CA TYR A 15 11.54 57.86 -33.08
C TYR A 15 10.43 58.48 -33.94
N ILE A 16 9.96 59.70 -33.65
CA ILE A 16 8.85 60.34 -34.37
C ILE A 16 9.38 61.44 -35.33
N HIS A 17 10.11 62.41 -34.80
CA HIS A 17 10.67 63.55 -35.55
C HIS A 17 12.18 63.41 -35.82
N VAL A 18 12.71 62.19 -35.69
CA VAL A 18 14.11 61.73 -35.93
C VAL A 18 15.11 62.88 -36.10
N ASP A 19 15.62 63.37 -34.98
CA ASP A 19 16.67 64.38 -34.90
C ASP A 19 18.05 63.70 -34.91
N GLN A 20 18.85 63.95 -35.95
CA GLN A 20 20.18 63.34 -36.13
C GLN A 20 21.20 63.77 -35.08
N SER A 21 20.91 64.81 -34.27
CA SER A 21 21.78 65.24 -33.17
C SER A 21 21.61 64.42 -31.88
N VAL A 22 20.55 63.59 -31.80
CA VAL A 22 20.26 62.73 -30.66
C VAL A 22 20.72 61.31 -31.00
N SER A 23 21.78 60.84 -30.33
CA SER A 23 22.23 59.46 -30.49
C SER A 23 21.14 58.51 -30.00
N PRO A 24 20.90 57.37 -30.68
CA PRO A 24 19.95 56.38 -30.17
C PRO A 24 20.33 56.01 -28.75
N VAL A 25 19.38 56.00 -27.81
CA VAL A 25 19.60 55.44 -26.47
C VAL A 25 20.20 54.05 -26.66
N GLU A 26 21.47 53.89 -26.25
CA GLU A 26 22.11 52.60 -26.24
C GLU A 26 21.35 51.73 -25.24
N THR A 27 20.64 50.73 -25.76
CA THR A 27 20.02 49.70 -24.92
C THR A 27 21.13 49.04 -24.13
N SER A 28 21.06 49.17 -22.79
CA SER A 28 22.03 48.52 -21.92
C SER A 28 21.98 46.99 -22.09
N ALA A 29 23.02 46.29 -21.64
CA ALA A 29 22.99 44.82 -21.64
C ALA A 29 21.78 44.28 -20.85
N LEU A 30 21.46 44.93 -19.73
CA LEU A 30 20.28 44.68 -18.92
C LEU A 30 18.98 44.88 -19.72
N ASP A 31 18.90 45.93 -20.55
CA ASP A 31 17.73 46.18 -21.38
C ASP A 31 17.48 45.07 -22.40
N LYS A 32 18.56 44.60 -23.04
CA LYS A 32 18.50 43.50 -23.99
C LYS A 32 18.10 42.20 -23.32
N LYS A 33 18.67 41.89 -22.15
CA LYS A 33 18.34 40.69 -21.37
C LYS A 33 16.86 40.69 -20.96
N TYR A 34 16.39 41.80 -20.39
CA TYR A 34 14.98 41.95 -20.05
C TYR A 34 14.06 41.74 -21.24
N GLN A 35 14.35 42.36 -22.39
CA GLN A 35 13.51 42.20 -23.57
C GLN A 35 13.50 40.74 -24.06
N ALA A 36 14.65 40.06 -24.08
CA ALA A 36 14.72 38.66 -24.43
C ALA A 36 13.89 37.77 -23.48
N LEU A 37 13.88 38.08 -22.19
CA LEU A 37 13.06 37.36 -21.20
C LEU A 37 11.56 37.64 -21.38
N VAL A 38 11.18 38.88 -21.68
CA VAL A 38 9.78 39.22 -22.05
C VAL A 38 9.34 38.39 -23.26
N ASP A 39 10.16 38.33 -24.31
CA ASP A 39 9.84 37.58 -25.52
C ASP A 39 9.73 36.07 -25.24
N LYS A 40 10.60 35.53 -24.37
CA LYS A 40 10.54 34.13 -23.92
C LYS A 40 9.27 33.84 -23.11
N ILE A 41 8.90 34.71 -22.16
CA ILE A 41 7.66 34.59 -21.38
C ILE A 41 6.42 34.69 -22.29
N ASN A 42 6.49 35.47 -23.36
CA ASN A 42 5.39 35.62 -24.31
C ASN A 42 5.19 34.39 -25.22
N THR A 43 6.24 33.64 -25.48
CA THR A 43 6.23 32.48 -26.39
C THR A 43 6.09 31.15 -25.68
N LEU A 44 6.57 31.05 -24.43
CA LEU A 44 6.47 29.86 -23.60
C LEU A 44 5.10 29.81 -22.90
N ASP A 45 4.39 28.70 -23.04
CA ASP A 45 3.17 28.44 -22.26
C ASP A 45 3.56 28.12 -20.81
N THR A 46 3.52 29.15 -19.97
CA THR A 46 3.89 29.06 -18.55
C THR A 46 2.69 28.72 -17.67
N ASP A 47 1.48 29.13 -18.07
CA ASP A 47 0.25 28.97 -17.30
C ASP A 47 -0.15 27.49 -17.16
N THR A 48 0.00 26.69 -18.21
CA THR A 48 -0.27 25.23 -18.18
C THR A 48 0.61 24.48 -17.17
N TYR A 49 1.77 25.04 -16.83
CA TYR A 49 2.72 24.47 -15.86
C TYR A 49 2.56 25.05 -14.46
N GLY A 50 1.48 25.79 -14.20
CA GLY A 50 1.23 26.39 -12.88
C GLY A 50 2.18 27.55 -12.55
N LEU A 51 2.76 28.19 -13.58
CA LEU A 51 3.60 29.37 -13.43
C LEU A 51 2.92 30.54 -14.15
N PRO A 52 2.13 31.36 -13.45
CA PRO A 52 1.34 32.38 -14.12
C PRO A 52 2.22 33.36 -14.90
N LYS A 53 1.90 33.55 -16.18
CA LYS A 53 2.65 34.48 -17.05
C LYS A 53 2.75 35.89 -16.44
N LYS A 54 1.66 36.33 -15.82
CA LYS A 54 1.57 37.62 -15.14
C LYS A 54 2.62 37.76 -14.03
N ASP A 55 2.82 36.73 -13.24
CA ASP A 55 3.73 36.77 -12.09
C ASP A 55 5.18 36.86 -12.57
N PHE A 56 5.54 36.13 -13.63
CA PHE A 56 6.83 36.27 -14.29
C PHE A 56 7.08 37.70 -14.80
N LEU A 57 6.10 38.32 -15.46
CA LEU A 57 6.25 39.69 -15.97
C LEU A 57 6.40 40.72 -14.84
N VAL A 58 5.67 40.54 -13.73
CA VAL A 58 5.78 41.41 -12.55
C VAL A 58 7.18 41.29 -11.94
N HIS A 59 7.64 40.07 -11.63
CA HIS A 59 8.96 39.85 -11.03
C HIS A 59 10.08 40.34 -11.97
N LEU A 60 9.95 40.10 -13.27
CA LEU A 60 10.92 40.59 -14.26
C LEU A 60 11.01 42.12 -14.28
N GLN A 61 9.87 42.80 -14.19
CA GLN A 61 9.83 44.27 -14.12
C GLN A 61 10.45 44.78 -12.83
N GLU A 62 10.14 44.17 -11.69
CA GLU A 62 10.69 44.52 -10.39
C GLU A 62 12.22 44.33 -10.35
N ALA A 63 12.72 43.19 -10.80
CA ALA A 63 14.15 42.91 -10.91
C ALA A 63 14.88 43.94 -11.79
N LYS A 64 14.28 44.31 -12.93
CA LYS A 64 14.86 45.35 -13.80
C LYS A 64 14.90 46.72 -13.14
N LEU A 65 13.83 47.12 -12.46
CA LEU A 65 13.78 48.40 -11.75
C LEU A 65 14.82 48.45 -10.61
N ALA A 66 15.04 47.32 -9.93
CA ALA A 66 16.06 47.16 -8.91
C ALA A 66 17.49 47.01 -9.45
N GLN A 67 17.65 46.86 -10.78
CA GLN A 67 18.91 46.48 -11.43
C GLN A 67 19.50 45.17 -10.86
N ASP A 68 18.62 44.24 -10.47
CA ASP A 68 19.00 42.94 -9.90
C ASP A 68 19.27 41.93 -11.01
N GLU A 69 20.53 41.86 -11.45
CA GLU A 69 20.95 40.90 -12.47
C GLU A 69 20.82 39.45 -12.01
N THR A 70 20.94 39.19 -10.69
CA THR A 70 20.88 37.84 -10.12
C THR A 70 19.46 37.29 -10.19
N GLU A 71 18.45 38.11 -9.89
CA GLU A 71 17.05 37.72 -10.05
C GLU A 71 16.69 37.52 -11.53
N LEU A 72 17.22 38.35 -12.43
CA LEU A 72 17.04 38.14 -13.88
C LEU A 72 17.67 36.82 -14.36
N ASP A 73 18.85 36.46 -13.85
CA ASP A 73 19.48 35.15 -14.10
C ASP A 73 18.61 33.99 -13.56
N ALA A 74 18.04 34.14 -12.37
CA ALA A 74 17.16 33.12 -11.79
C ALA A 74 15.87 32.93 -12.61
N ILE A 75 15.25 34.02 -13.07
CA ILE A 75 14.09 33.97 -13.97
C ILE A 75 14.45 33.30 -15.29
N GLU A 76 15.59 33.66 -15.88
CA GLU A 76 16.08 33.04 -17.12
C GLU A 76 16.30 31.54 -16.98
N ALA A 77 16.98 31.13 -15.90
CA ALA A 77 17.25 29.72 -15.60
C ALA A 77 15.94 28.93 -15.41
N LYS A 78 14.94 29.51 -14.72
CA LYS A 78 13.64 28.87 -14.52
C LYS A 78 12.87 28.72 -15.83
N LEU A 79 12.88 29.74 -16.69
CA LEU A 79 12.26 29.67 -18.01
C LEU A 79 12.98 28.68 -18.93
N GLN A 80 14.30 28.57 -18.83
CA GLN A 80 15.06 27.56 -19.58
C GLN A 80 14.73 26.14 -19.10
N ALA A 81 14.72 25.90 -17.79
CA ALA A 81 14.36 24.61 -17.23
C ALA A 81 12.92 24.20 -17.61
N LEU A 82 12.00 25.15 -17.67
CA LEU A 82 10.63 24.91 -18.13
C LEU A 82 10.60 24.55 -19.61
N GLN A 83 11.33 25.28 -20.44
CA GLN A 83 11.42 25.00 -21.86
C GLN A 83 12.00 23.59 -22.11
N ASP A 84 13.09 23.23 -21.43
CA ASP A 84 13.70 21.91 -21.56
C ASP A 84 12.73 20.81 -21.13
N PHE A 85 11.98 21.04 -20.04
CA PHE A 85 10.96 20.12 -19.55
C PHE A 85 9.79 19.96 -20.53
N ARG A 86 9.34 21.03 -21.17
CA ARG A 86 8.31 20.97 -22.22
C ARG A 86 8.81 20.23 -23.46
N ASP A 87 9.99 20.58 -23.93
CA ASP A 87 10.51 20.10 -25.21
C ASP A 87 10.94 18.61 -25.13
N ARG A 88 11.33 18.14 -23.94
CA ARG A 88 11.81 16.78 -23.69
C ARG A 88 11.23 16.19 -22.39
N THR A 89 9.91 16.22 -22.21
CA THR A 89 9.27 15.84 -20.93
C THR A 89 9.68 14.48 -20.39
N GLY A 90 9.68 13.43 -21.21
CA GLY A 90 10.11 12.09 -20.75
C GLY A 90 11.55 12.07 -20.27
N VAL A 91 12.48 12.57 -21.10
CA VAL A 91 13.92 12.53 -20.78
C VAL A 91 14.25 13.40 -19.56
N THR A 92 13.73 14.62 -19.50
CA THR A 92 13.94 15.52 -18.36
C THR A 92 13.31 14.98 -17.08
N THR A 93 12.16 14.31 -17.16
CA THR A 93 11.55 13.64 -16.00
C THR A 93 12.48 12.56 -15.45
N VAL A 94 13.06 11.73 -16.32
CA VAL A 94 14.04 10.70 -15.91
C VAL A 94 15.30 11.33 -15.31
N GLU A 95 15.80 12.43 -15.87
CA GLU A 95 16.93 13.17 -15.30
C GLU A 95 16.61 13.68 -13.88
N TYR A 96 15.39 14.15 -13.62
CA TYR A 96 14.93 14.52 -12.28
C TYR A 96 14.80 13.32 -11.33
N ILE A 97 14.27 12.18 -11.81
CA ILE A 97 14.22 10.93 -11.01
C ILE A 97 15.63 10.57 -10.56
N LYS A 98 16.59 10.55 -11.50
CA LYS A 98 17.99 10.23 -11.20
C LYS A 98 18.58 11.19 -10.16
N TYR A 99 18.46 12.50 -10.40
CA TYR A 99 19.01 13.53 -9.51
C TYR A 99 18.44 13.40 -8.08
N PHE A 100 17.12 13.28 -7.95
CA PHE A 100 16.49 13.14 -6.64
C PHE A 100 16.83 11.81 -5.97
N TYR A 101 16.87 10.72 -6.73
CA TYR A 101 17.26 9.42 -6.21
C TYR A 101 18.70 9.43 -5.65
N GLU A 102 19.64 10.06 -6.36
CA GLU A 102 21.03 10.18 -5.93
C GLU A 102 21.20 10.93 -4.61
N HIS A 103 20.26 11.81 -4.29
CA HIS A 103 20.40 12.77 -3.19
C HIS A 103 19.42 12.52 -2.05
N VAL A 104 18.38 11.70 -2.23
CA VAL A 104 17.36 11.41 -1.20
C VAL A 104 17.95 10.85 0.10
N SER A 105 19.09 10.18 0.03
CA SER A 105 19.77 9.61 1.21
C SER A 105 20.87 10.51 1.77
N ASP A 106 21.03 11.74 1.26
CA ASP A 106 22.04 12.67 1.75
C ASP A 106 21.70 13.15 3.18
N GLY A 107 22.68 13.04 4.08
CA GLY A 107 22.52 13.33 5.50
C GLY A 107 22.30 14.82 5.80
N ARG A 108 22.60 15.71 4.85
CA ARG A 108 22.35 17.17 4.95
C ARG A 108 20.86 17.51 4.76
N LEU A 109 20.10 16.69 4.04
CA LEU A 109 18.69 16.95 3.82
C LEU A 109 17.92 16.80 5.14
N ARG A 110 17.23 17.87 5.54
CA ARG A 110 16.23 17.82 6.63
C ARG A 110 15.09 16.88 6.23
N GLU A 111 14.39 16.36 7.23
CA GLU A 111 13.32 15.38 7.04
C GLU A 111 12.24 15.84 6.05
N GLU A 112 11.79 17.10 6.15
CA GLU A 112 10.78 17.66 5.25
C GLU A 112 11.23 17.68 3.79
N LEU A 113 12.45 18.15 3.52
CA LEU A 113 13.02 18.19 2.17
C LEU A 113 13.27 16.76 1.66
N ARG A 114 13.81 15.88 2.50
CA ARG A 114 14.04 14.47 2.18
C ARG A 114 12.75 13.77 1.76
N ASN A 115 11.68 13.93 2.53
CA ASN A 115 10.40 13.30 2.24
C ASN A 115 9.77 13.86 0.96
N ARG A 116 9.94 15.16 0.69
CA ARG A 116 9.49 15.78 -0.56
C ARG A 116 10.29 15.29 -1.77
N VAL A 117 11.62 15.17 -1.66
CA VAL A 117 12.49 14.55 -2.68
C VAL A 117 12.03 13.12 -2.94
N ALA A 118 11.90 12.29 -1.90
CA ALA A 118 11.45 10.91 -2.00
C ALA A 118 10.08 10.77 -2.69
N LYS A 119 9.12 11.63 -2.31
CA LYS A 119 7.78 11.65 -2.89
C LYS A 119 7.80 12.03 -4.38
N LEU A 120 8.57 13.06 -4.75
CA LEU A 120 8.71 13.44 -6.15
C LEU A 120 9.39 12.35 -6.97
N THR A 121 10.47 11.73 -6.47
CA THR A 121 11.09 10.58 -7.14
C THR A 121 10.07 9.48 -7.42
N TRP A 122 9.24 9.16 -6.43
CA TRP A 122 8.20 8.14 -6.56
C TRP A 122 7.13 8.52 -7.58
N GLU A 123 6.54 9.71 -7.49
CA GLU A 123 5.49 10.14 -8.43
C GLU A 123 6.01 10.23 -9.86
N LEU A 124 7.23 10.75 -10.05
CA LEU A 124 7.86 10.81 -11.37
C LEU A 124 8.14 9.42 -11.92
N TYR A 125 8.67 8.50 -11.09
CA TYR A 125 8.86 7.11 -11.48
C TYR A 125 7.54 6.46 -11.89
N GLN A 126 6.50 6.55 -11.07
CA GLN A 126 5.18 5.99 -11.38
C GLN A 126 4.62 6.50 -12.71
N SER A 127 4.90 7.76 -13.04
CA SER A 127 4.52 8.33 -14.33
C SER A 127 5.33 7.74 -15.49
N GLN A 128 6.64 7.56 -15.34
CA GLN A 128 7.53 7.05 -16.40
C GLN A 128 7.39 5.54 -16.62
N SER A 129 7.11 4.78 -15.56
CA SER A 129 6.87 3.33 -15.62
C SER A 129 5.41 2.99 -15.94
N PHE A 130 4.57 3.98 -16.27
CA PHE A 130 3.14 3.84 -16.58
C PHE A 130 2.30 3.18 -15.46
N LEU A 131 2.82 3.12 -14.23
CA LEU A 131 2.08 2.63 -13.07
C LEU A 131 0.90 3.56 -12.69
N LYS A 132 1.06 4.87 -12.91
CA LYS A 132 0.04 5.87 -12.59
C LYS A 132 0.11 7.07 -13.53
N ALA A 133 -1.04 7.42 -14.12
CA ALA A 133 -1.17 8.66 -14.88
C ALA A 133 -0.99 9.87 -13.95
N THR A 134 0.02 10.68 -14.25
CA THR A 134 0.39 11.86 -13.46
C THR A 134 0.48 13.07 -14.37
N ASP A 135 -0.11 14.19 -13.93
CA ASP A 135 -0.04 15.46 -14.65
C ASP A 135 1.32 16.13 -14.38
N LEU A 136 2.33 15.72 -15.15
CA LEU A 136 3.72 16.16 -15.01
C LEU A 136 3.86 17.69 -15.13
N ASN A 137 3.00 18.34 -15.92
CA ASN A 137 3.05 19.79 -16.10
C ASN A 137 2.85 20.53 -14.78
N LYS A 138 1.91 20.06 -13.95
CA LYS A 138 1.63 20.65 -12.63
C LYS A 138 2.70 20.36 -11.59
N LEU A 139 3.51 19.33 -11.80
CA LEU A 139 4.61 19.01 -10.89
C LEU A 139 5.85 19.87 -11.14
N PHE A 140 6.02 20.44 -12.34
CA PHE A 140 7.22 21.19 -12.71
C PHE A 140 7.64 22.26 -11.68
N PRO A 141 6.76 23.13 -11.15
CA PRO A 141 7.16 24.14 -10.17
C PRO A 141 7.75 23.52 -8.91
N THR A 142 7.15 22.42 -8.44
CA THR A 142 7.57 21.72 -7.22
C THR A 142 8.88 20.96 -7.45
N ILE A 143 9.03 20.32 -8.62
CA ILE A 143 10.26 19.65 -9.03
C ILE A 143 11.42 20.65 -9.09
N TYR A 144 11.25 21.74 -9.83
CA TYR A 144 12.30 22.74 -10.01
C TYR A 144 12.71 23.36 -8.67
N GLN A 145 11.72 23.77 -7.86
CA GLN A 145 12.00 24.36 -6.54
C GLN A 145 12.71 23.38 -5.60
N THR A 146 12.27 22.11 -5.59
CA THR A 146 12.89 21.08 -4.74
C THR A 146 14.34 20.82 -5.17
N LYS A 147 14.63 20.82 -6.48
CA LYS A 147 16.00 20.70 -6.98
C LYS A 147 16.87 21.86 -6.47
N LEU A 148 16.42 23.10 -6.56
CA LEU A 148 17.17 24.25 -6.06
C LEU A 148 17.42 24.17 -4.55
N GLU A 149 16.41 23.78 -3.76
CA GLU A 149 16.57 23.57 -2.32
C GLU A 149 17.60 22.48 -2.00
N VAL A 150 17.63 21.39 -2.78
CA VAL A 150 18.66 20.35 -2.65
C VAL A 150 20.03 20.91 -3.01
N GLU A 151 20.19 21.57 -4.16
CA GLU A 151 21.46 22.18 -4.60
C GLU A 151 22.03 23.16 -3.56
N GLU A 152 21.17 23.94 -2.92
CA GLU A 152 21.57 24.88 -1.86
C GLU A 152 22.11 24.14 -0.64
N VAL A 153 21.41 23.09 -0.17
CA VAL A 153 21.85 22.28 0.96
C VAL A 153 23.15 21.53 0.66
N LEU A 154 23.38 21.14 -0.59
CA LEU A 154 24.60 20.43 -1.00
C LEU A 154 25.85 21.32 -1.01
N LYS A 155 25.71 22.65 -0.89
CA LYS A 155 26.85 23.58 -0.71
C LYS A 155 27.45 23.48 0.69
N GLU A 156 26.71 22.96 1.67
CA GLU A 156 27.20 22.74 3.03
C GLU A 156 28.14 21.54 3.11
N GLU A 157 29.02 21.52 4.13
CA GLU A 157 29.93 20.40 4.36
C GLU A 157 29.16 19.08 4.60
N PRO A 158 29.67 17.93 4.09
CA PRO A 158 28.99 16.66 4.25
C PRO A 158 28.87 16.29 5.74
N VAL A 159 27.64 16.06 6.20
CA VAL A 159 27.39 15.53 7.55
C VAL A 159 27.16 14.02 7.49
N SER A 160 27.79 13.28 8.40
CA SER A 160 27.61 11.83 8.55
C SER A 160 26.35 11.53 9.38
N THR A 161 25.19 11.93 8.88
CA THR A 161 23.89 11.63 9.50
C THR A 161 23.22 10.52 8.72
N LYS A 162 22.83 9.43 9.38
CA LYS A 162 22.01 8.39 8.75
C LYS A 162 20.69 9.00 8.31
N ALA A 163 20.36 8.87 7.02
CA ALA A 163 19.05 9.22 6.52
C ALA A 163 17.99 8.30 7.14
N GLY A 164 16.89 8.89 7.62
CA GLY A 164 15.69 8.18 8.05
C GLY A 164 14.95 7.56 6.87
N LYS A 165 14.05 6.62 7.17
CA LYS A 165 13.22 5.94 6.16
C LYS A 165 12.28 6.93 5.47
N THR A 166 12.01 6.68 4.19
CA THR A 166 11.15 7.47 3.33
C THR A 166 10.10 6.59 2.65
N ILE A 167 9.21 7.21 1.86
CA ILE A 167 8.24 6.48 1.03
C ILE A 167 8.90 5.47 0.08
N LEU A 168 10.14 5.73 -0.36
CA LEU A 168 10.87 4.81 -1.23
C LEU A 168 11.24 3.50 -0.53
N ASP A 169 11.42 3.53 0.79
CA ASP A 169 11.77 2.38 1.60
C ASP A 169 10.53 1.59 2.08
N THR A 170 9.31 2.10 1.82
CA THR A 170 8.05 1.50 2.28
C THR A 170 7.12 1.07 1.16
N GLU A 171 7.00 1.86 0.09
CA GLU A 171 6.18 1.52 -1.07
C GLU A 171 6.81 0.38 -1.85
N LYS A 172 5.99 -0.35 -2.62
CA LYS A 172 6.42 -1.53 -3.35
C LYS A 172 6.01 -1.52 -4.82
N VAL A 173 6.84 -2.17 -5.63
CA VAL A 173 6.59 -2.51 -7.04
C VAL A 173 6.98 -3.97 -7.19
N ASP A 174 6.04 -4.83 -7.60
CA ASP A 174 6.29 -6.26 -7.84
C ASP A 174 7.09 -6.94 -6.71
N SER A 175 6.65 -6.72 -5.46
CA SER A 175 7.26 -7.22 -4.21
C SER A 175 8.59 -6.58 -3.78
N GLN A 176 9.28 -5.84 -4.65
CA GLN A 176 10.46 -5.07 -4.30
C GLN A 176 10.09 -3.71 -3.69
N THR A 177 11.00 -3.11 -2.92
CA THR A 177 10.82 -1.72 -2.49
C THR A 177 10.87 -0.77 -3.68
N ALA A 178 10.12 0.33 -3.61
CA ALA A 178 10.16 1.39 -4.63
C ALA A 178 11.58 1.89 -4.89
N LYS A 179 12.42 1.93 -3.85
CA LYS A 179 13.84 2.29 -3.95
C LYS A 179 14.62 1.33 -4.85
N THR A 180 14.46 0.02 -4.66
CA THR A 180 15.08 -1.02 -5.51
C THR A 180 14.57 -0.92 -6.94
N ALA A 181 13.25 -0.83 -7.14
CA ALA A 181 12.64 -0.75 -8.47
C ALA A 181 13.09 0.50 -9.25
N ILE A 182 13.22 1.66 -8.58
CA ILE A 182 13.73 2.89 -9.20
C ILE A 182 15.21 2.75 -9.56
N TYR A 183 16.02 2.12 -8.70
CA TYR A 183 17.44 1.89 -9.00
C TYR A 183 17.62 1.03 -10.24
N GLU A 184 16.90 -0.09 -10.34
CA GLU A 184 16.98 -0.98 -11.52
C GLU A 184 16.55 -0.26 -12.80
N PHE A 185 15.45 0.49 -12.74
CA PHE A 185 14.99 1.32 -13.85
C PHE A 185 16.06 2.34 -14.30
N LEU A 186 16.66 3.07 -13.37
CA LEU A 186 17.71 4.04 -13.70
C LEU A 186 18.99 3.35 -14.19
N LYS A 187 19.32 2.18 -13.65
CA LYS A 187 20.49 1.38 -14.04
C LYS A 187 20.37 0.89 -15.49
N GLU A 188 19.17 0.53 -15.92
CA GLU A 188 18.93 0.17 -17.33
C GLU A 188 19.19 1.34 -18.28
N LEU A 189 18.83 2.57 -17.85
CA LEU A 189 18.97 3.77 -18.69
C LEU A 189 20.37 4.40 -18.66
N TYR A 190 21.07 4.34 -17.53
CA TYR A 190 22.35 5.04 -17.32
C TYR A 190 23.54 4.13 -17.02
N GLY A 191 23.33 2.82 -16.96
CA GLY A 191 24.32 1.89 -16.41
C GLY A 191 24.44 2.05 -14.89
N ASP A 192 25.49 1.49 -14.29
CA ASP A 192 25.71 1.64 -12.85
C ASP A 192 26.15 3.07 -12.52
N PHE A 193 25.27 3.81 -11.84
CA PHE A 193 25.44 5.24 -11.58
C PHE A 193 25.67 5.56 -10.09
N MET A 194 25.53 4.58 -9.20
CA MET A 194 25.76 4.73 -7.77
C MET A 194 26.31 3.43 -7.15
N PRO A 195 27.18 3.53 -6.12
CA PRO A 195 27.63 2.35 -5.39
C PRO A 195 26.44 1.61 -4.77
N GLU A 196 26.41 0.28 -4.91
CA GLU A 196 25.36 -0.60 -4.34
C GLU A 196 25.15 -0.36 -2.84
N GLU A 197 26.19 0.05 -2.09
CA GLU A 197 26.12 0.39 -0.66
C GLU A 197 25.22 1.58 -0.32
N ARG A 198 24.91 2.45 -1.30
CA ARG A 198 23.98 3.59 -1.15
C ARG A 198 22.54 3.22 -1.53
N VAL A 199 22.35 2.08 -2.18
CA VAL A 199 21.03 1.50 -2.41
C VAL A 199 20.66 0.80 -1.11
N SER A 200 19.51 1.17 -0.51
CA SER A 200 19.05 0.50 0.71
C SER A 200 18.47 -0.84 0.34
N HIS A 201 19.36 -1.80 0.06
CA HIS A 201 18.98 -3.19 0.08
C HIS A 201 18.85 -3.63 1.52
N VAL A 202 17.82 -4.41 1.82
CA VAL A 202 17.84 -5.23 3.03
C VAL A 202 19.12 -6.03 3.00
N LYS A 203 19.95 -5.82 4.03
CA LYS A 203 21.22 -6.53 4.13
C LYS A 203 20.93 -8.00 4.45
N LYS A 204 21.74 -8.90 3.89
CA LYS A 204 21.62 -10.34 4.19
C LYS A 204 21.70 -10.60 5.69
N GLU A 205 22.54 -9.84 6.41
CA GLU A 205 22.64 -9.93 7.87
C GLU A 205 21.33 -9.58 8.59
N GLU A 206 20.51 -8.69 8.03
CA GLU A 206 19.20 -8.35 8.59
C GLU A 206 18.20 -9.49 8.40
N VAL A 207 18.19 -10.12 7.21
CA VAL A 207 17.36 -11.30 6.96
C VAL A 207 17.80 -12.49 7.82
N ASP A 208 19.10 -12.70 7.97
CA ASP A 208 19.67 -13.75 8.83
C ASP A 208 19.31 -13.53 10.32
N ALA A 209 19.30 -12.28 10.78
CA ALA A 209 18.86 -11.93 12.14
C ALA A 209 17.36 -12.21 12.34
N LEU A 210 16.53 -11.90 11.34
CA LEU A 210 15.10 -12.23 11.37
C LEU A 210 14.88 -13.76 11.33
N LEU A 211 15.65 -14.52 10.54
CA LEU A 211 15.58 -15.99 10.49
C LEU A 211 15.90 -16.61 11.84
N THR A 212 16.93 -16.08 12.50
CA THR A 212 17.30 -16.47 13.85
C THR A 212 16.16 -16.21 14.83
N LYS A 213 15.52 -15.04 14.74
CA LYS A 213 14.36 -14.69 15.59
C LYS A 213 13.16 -15.59 15.32
N ALA A 214 12.88 -15.92 14.06
CA ALA A 214 11.81 -16.83 13.68
C ALA A 214 12.04 -18.23 14.27
N ALA A 215 13.26 -18.76 14.16
CA ALA A 215 13.63 -20.05 14.76
C ALA A 215 13.47 -20.05 16.29
N GLN A 216 13.88 -18.97 16.97
CA GLN A 216 13.73 -18.82 18.42
C GLN A 216 12.26 -18.78 18.87
N LEU A 217 11.40 -18.11 18.12
CA LEU A 217 9.96 -18.05 18.45
C LEU A 217 9.26 -19.37 18.08
N LEU A 218 9.59 -20.00 16.96
CA LEU A 218 9.07 -21.31 16.56
C LEU A 218 9.29 -22.38 17.63
N ALA A 219 10.42 -22.34 18.32
CA ALA A 219 10.70 -23.27 19.42
C ALA A 219 9.69 -23.18 20.57
N ARG A 220 8.94 -22.08 20.69
CA ARG A 220 7.94 -21.83 21.74
C ARG A 220 6.51 -22.26 21.35
N VAL A 221 6.28 -22.58 20.07
CA VAL A 221 5.01 -23.14 19.58
C VAL A 221 4.87 -24.58 20.09
N LYS A 222 3.71 -24.91 20.64
CA LYS A 222 3.40 -26.20 21.27
C LYS A 222 2.66 -27.15 20.33
N GLU A 223 1.84 -26.63 19.43
CA GLU A 223 1.09 -27.44 18.48
C GLU A 223 2.00 -27.94 17.36
N ASP A 224 2.33 -29.24 17.37
CA ASP A 224 3.34 -29.83 16.49
C ASP A 224 3.02 -29.66 14.99
N GLY A 225 1.76 -29.78 14.59
CA GLY A 225 1.34 -29.61 13.19
C GLY A 225 1.51 -28.16 12.69
N VAL A 226 1.13 -27.19 13.51
CA VAL A 226 1.30 -25.75 13.19
C VAL A 226 2.78 -25.38 13.22
N LYS A 227 3.54 -25.89 14.20
CA LYS A 227 4.98 -25.70 14.29
C LYS A 227 5.72 -26.22 13.06
N GLN A 228 5.35 -27.40 12.57
CA GLN A 228 5.94 -27.98 11.37
C GLN A 228 5.66 -27.12 10.13
N SER A 229 4.40 -26.70 9.93
CA SER A 229 4.03 -25.85 8.78
C SER A 229 4.78 -24.51 8.77
N LEU A 230 4.86 -23.83 9.93
CA LEU A 230 5.59 -22.56 10.03
C LEU A 230 7.11 -22.74 9.90
N ALA A 231 7.66 -23.91 10.28
CA ALA A 231 9.08 -24.23 10.10
C ALA A 231 9.42 -24.54 8.64
N GLU A 232 8.55 -25.21 7.90
CA GLU A 232 8.69 -25.44 6.46
C GLU A 232 8.69 -24.11 5.69
N GLU A 233 7.82 -23.18 6.06
CA GLU A 233 7.80 -21.83 5.50
C GLU A 233 9.11 -21.07 5.76
N ALA A 234 9.62 -21.09 7.01
CA ALA A 234 10.93 -20.52 7.33
C ALA A 234 12.08 -21.13 6.51
N ALA A 235 12.05 -22.45 6.29
CA ALA A 235 13.05 -23.17 5.52
C ALA A 235 12.99 -22.80 4.03
N ASN A 236 11.80 -22.62 3.47
CA ASN A 236 11.61 -22.17 2.08
C ASN A 236 12.15 -20.77 1.86
N ILE A 237 11.90 -19.84 2.78
CA ILE A 237 12.44 -18.47 2.69
C ILE A 237 13.97 -18.49 2.82
N LYS A 238 14.51 -19.31 3.72
CA LYS A 238 15.96 -19.51 3.83
C LYS A 238 16.58 -20.04 2.53
N ALA A 239 15.96 -21.02 1.89
CA ALA A 239 16.44 -21.56 0.62
C ALA A 239 16.35 -20.52 -0.53
N ALA A 240 15.37 -19.62 -0.48
CA ALA A 240 15.25 -18.53 -1.45
C ALA A 240 16.39 -17.51 -1.34
N ILE A 241 16.84 -17.19 -0.11
CA ILE A 241 17.93 -16.22 0.10
C ILE A 241 19.34 -16.74 -0.14
N GLU A 242 19.51 -18.06 -0.25
CA GLU A 242 20.78 -18.70 -0.59
C GLU A 242 21.06 -18.70 -2.10
N LYS A 243 20.09 -18.30 -2.93
CA LYS A 243 20.26 -18.15 -4.38
C LYS A 243 21.06 -16.89 -4.71
N GLU A 244 21.83 -16.96 -5.80
CA GLU A 244 22.75 -15.89 -6.25
C GLU A 244 22.04 -14.56 -6.58
N ASN A 245 20.76 -14.62 -6.96
CA ASN A 245 19.89 -13.46 -7.23
C ASN A 245 18.71 -13.36 -6.23
N ALA A 246 18.98 -13.60 -4.96
CA ALA A 246 17.95 -13.56 -3.92
C ALA A 246 17.36 -12.15 -3.74
N ASP A 247 16.02 -12.05 -3.78
CA ASP A 247 15.29 -10.85 -3.39
C ASP A 247 15.22 -10.76 -1.85
N LEU A 248 16.15 -10.02 -1.26
CA LEU A 248 16.24 -9.86 0.20
C LEU A 248 15.12 -8.99 0.77
N ASP A 249 14.53 -8.11 -0.04
CA ASP A 249 13.41 -7.26 0.36
C ASP A 249 12.13 -8.09 0.51
N GLU A 250 11.88 -8.99 -0.45
CA GLU A 250 10.79 -9.96 -0.39
C GLU A 250 11.00 -10.95 0.77
N ALA A 251 12.21 -11.49 0.91
CA ALA A 251 12.52 -12.43 2.00
C ALA A 251 12.29 -11.80 3.39
N LYS A 252 12.67 -10.53 3.59
CA LYS A 252 12.37 -9.80 4.83
C LYS A 252 10.87 -9.66 5.06
N THR A 253 10.11 -9.31 4.03
CA THR A 253 8.65 -9.15 4.14
C THR A 253 7.99 -10.46 4.56
N GLN A 254 8.35 -11.55 3.87
CA GLN A 254 7.84 -12.88 4.20
C GLN A 254 8.23 -13.30 5.63
N LEU A 255 9.44 -12.95 6.09
CA LEU A 255 9.85 -13.21 7.46
C LEU A 255 9.11 -12.39 8.51
N GLU A 256 8.81 -11.11 8.23
CA GLU A 256 8.04 -10.26 9.14
C GLU A 256 6.60 -10.78 9.30
N ASP A 257 5.96 -11.21 8.22
CA ASP A 257 4.63 -11.85 8.26
C ASP A 257 4.68 -13.17 9.04
N LEU A 258 5.67 -14.02 8.76
CA LEU A 258 5.88 -15.28 9.46
C LEU A 258 6.08 -15.06 10.97
N LEU A 259 6.89 -14.06 11.36
CA LEU A 259 7.11 -13.70 12.76
C LEU A 259 5.80 -13.27 13.46
N ASN A 260 4.96 -12.50 12.77
CA ASN A 260 3.66 -12.09 13.30
C ASN A 260 2.72 -13.29 13.48
N ARG A 261 2.66 -14.21 12.51
CA ARG A 261 1.88 -15.44 12.60
C ARG A 261 2.36 -16.35 13.73
N ILE A 262 3.68 -16.55 13.88
CA ILE A 262 4.25 -17.31 15.01
C ILE A 262 3.86 -16.66 16.35
N ALA A 263 3.98 -15.34 16.45
CA ALA A 263 3.63 -14.61 17.67
C ALA A 263 2.13 -14.76 18.01
N ALA A 264 1.25 -14.67 17.01
CA ALA A 264 -0.19 -14.88 17.18
C ALA A 264 -0.51 -16.31 17.67
N THR A 265 0.13 -17.33 17.10
CA THR A 265 0.00 -18.73 17.52
C THR A 265 0.43 -18.91 18.98
N ILE A 266 1.60 -18.39 19.37
CA ILE A 266 2.08 -18.47 20.76
C ILE A 266 1.08 -17.78 21.72
N GLN A 267 0.53 -16.63 21.34
CA GLN A 267 -0.47 -15.94 22.16
C GLN A 267 -1.77 -16.73 22.28
N ARG A 268 -2.22 -17.38 21.20
CA ARG A 268 -3.40 -18.26 21.22
C ARG A 268 -3.17 -19.45 22.16
N GLU A 269 -2.06 -20.18 21.99
CA GLU A 269 -1.71 -21.32 22.84
C GLU A 269 -1.54 -20.93 24.31
N LYS A 270 -1.05 -19.71 24.56
CA LYS A 270 -0.96 -19.17 25.92
C LYS A 270 -2.35 -18.92 26.52
N LYS A 271 -3.27 -18.30 25.77
CA LYS A 271 -4.66 -18.10 26.21
C LYS A 271 -5.37 -19.44 26.44
N GLU A 272 -5.17 -20.42 25.58
CA GLU A 272 -5.72 -21.78 25.74
C GLU A 272 -5.12 -22.50 26.95
N ALA A 273 -3.82 -22.34 27.21
CA ALA A 273 -3.15 -22.92 28.39
C ALA A 273 -3.53 -22.22 29.72
N GLU A 274 -4.03 -20.99 29.66
CA GLU A 274 -4.57 -20.24 30.81
C GLU A 274 -6.02 -20.64 31.14
N GLN A 275 -6.69 -21.39 30.28
CA GLN A 275 -8.03 -21.94 30.55
C GLN A 275 -7.95 -23.19 31.44
N ASP A 276 -8.87 -23.32 32.40
CA ASP A 276 -8.98 -24.49 33.27
C ASP A 276 -9.23 -25.76 32.43
N PRO A 277 -8.41 -26.83 32.57
CA PRO A 277 -8.58 -28.08 31.79
C PRO A 277 -9.99 -28.67 31.87
N GLN A 278 -10.69 -28.46 33.00
CA GLN A 278 -12.09 -28.85 33.14
C GLN A 278 -13.02 -28.02 32.25
N THR A 279 -12.77 -26.72 32.10
CA THR A 279 -13.54 -25.81 31.24
C THR A 279 -13.45 -26.21 29.78
N VAL A 280 -12.24 -26.58 29.30
CA VAL A 280 -12.04 -27.07 27.92
C VAL A 280 -12.80 -28.38 27.69
N ILE A 281 -12.75 -29.31 28.65
CA ILE A 281 -13.51 -30.57 28.58
C ILE A 281 -15.02 -30.32 28.60
N ILE A 282 -15.51 -29.39 29.42
CA ILE A 282 -16.92 -29.01 29.48
C ILE A 282 -17.36 -28.42 28.14
N TYR A 283 -16.60 -27.47 27.58
CA TYR A 283 -16.87 -26.86 26.29
C TYR A 283 -17.03 -27.91 25.18
N GLN A 284 -16.06 -28.84 25.08
CA GLN A 284 -16.11 -29.90 24.08
C GLN A 284 -17.31 -30.84 24.26
N LYS A 285 -17.67 -31.17 25.51
CA LYS A 285 -18.86 -32.00 25.80
C LYS A 285 -20.15 -31.29 25.39
N LEU A 286 -20.30 -30.00 25.70
CA LEU A 286 -21.49 -29.23 25.33
C LEU A 286 -21.63 -29.06 23.82
N TYR A 287 -20.51 -28.83 23.13
CA TYR A 287 -20.46 -28.79 21.67
C TYR A 287 -21.01 -30.09 21.05
N ASN A 288 -20.55 -31.24 21.54
CA ASN A 288 -21.00 -32.54 21.05
C ASN A 288 -22.49 -32.81 21.34
N VAL A 289 -23.02 -32.31 22.47
CA VAL A 289 -24.44 -32.44 22.81
C VAL A 289 -25.30 -31.56 21.91
N LEU A 290 -24.91 -30.32 21.65
CA LEU A 290 -25.62 -29.43 20.73
C LEU A 290 -25.65 -29.99 19.30
N LEU A 291 -24.53 -30.56 18.83
CA LEU A 291 -24.47 -31.23 17.53
C LEU A 291 -25.44 -32.42 17.46
N SER A 292 -25.53 -33.20 18.54
CA SER A 292 -26.46 -34.32 18.65
C SER A 292 -27.92 -33.85 18.66
N LEU A 293 -28.20 -32.68 19.23
CA LEU A 293 -29.53 -32.09 19.27
C LEU A 293 -29.94 -31.53 17.90
N HIS A 294 -29.02 -30.87 17.20
CA HIS A 294 -29.21 -30.42 15.83
C HIS A 294 -29.52 -31.61 14.91
N LYS A 295 -28.74 -32.70 15.00
CA LYS A 295 -29.01 -33.94 14.26
C LYS A 295 -30.35 -34.58 14.62
N TYR A 296 -30.73 -34.58 15.90
CA TYR A 296 -32.04 -35.06 16.33
C TYR A 296 -33.19 -34.26 15.69
N LEU A 297 -33.06 -32.93 15.59
CA LEU A 297 -34.06 -32.10 14.89
C LEU A 297 -34.13 -32.44 13.39
N GLU A 298 -32.99 -32.65 12.74
CA GLU A 298 -32.93 -33.05 11.33
C GLU A 298 -33.65 -34.39 11.09
N ASP A 299 -33.36 -35.40 11.91
CA ASP A 299 -33.94 -36.74 11.81
C ASP A 299 -35.46 -36.76 12.11
N ASN A 300 -35.96 -35.82 12.93
CA ASN A 300 -37.35 -35.78 13.40
C ASN A 300 -38.18 -34.63 12.80
N LYS A 301 -37.70 -33.98 11.74
CA LYS A 301 -38.36 -32.85 11.07
C LYS A 301 -38.73 -31.72 12.06
N GLY A 302 -37.74 -31.31 12.86
CA GLY A 302 -37.85 -30.18 13.78
C GLY A 302 -38.28 -28.89 13.07
N SER A 303 -38.90 -27.97 13.81
CA SER A 303 -39.32 -26.69 13.23
C SER A 303 -38.13 -25.73 13.07
N ASP A 304 -38.22 -24.79 12.13
CA ASP A 304 -37.18 -23.76 11.94
C ASP A 304 -36.88 -22.99 13.23
N ALA A 305 -37.92 -22.73 14.04
CA ALA A 305 -37.78 -22.08 15.34
C ALA A 305 -36.99 -22.93 16.36
N ASP A 306 -37.02 -24.26 16.26
CA ASP A 306 -36.23 -25.15 17.11
C ASP A 306 -34.76 -25.17 16.65
N PHE A 307 -34.50 -25.10 15.34
CA PHE A 307 -33.13 -24.96 14.80
C PHE A 307 -32.50 -23.63 15.22
N GLU A 308 -33.22 -22.50 15.08
CA GLU A 308 -32.72 -21.19 15.51
C GLU A 308 -32.36 -21.16 17.00
N ARG A 309 -33.11 -21.88 17.85
CA ARG A 309 -32.79 -22.02 19.28
C ARG A 309 -31.51 -22.82 19.52
N VAL A 310 -31.25 -23.87 18.74
CA VAL A 310 -30.01 -24.64 18.83
C VAL A 310 -28.81 -23.83 18.34
N ASP A 311 -28.97 -23.07 17.25
CA ASP A 311 -27.92 -22.20 16.72
C ASP A 311 -27.56 -21.08 17.70
N ALA A 312 -28.56 -20.46 18.33
CA ALA A 312 -28.34 -19.47 19.38
C ALA A 312 -27.55 -20.05 20.58
N LEU A 313 -27.71 -21.34 20.89
CA LEU A 313 -26.92 -22.00 21.93
C LEU A 313 -25.48 -22.29 21.49
N PHE A 314 -25.23 -22.52 20.19
CA PHE A 314 -23.86 -22.60 19.65
C PHE A 314 -23.13 -21.25 19.74
N ASP A 315 -23.81 -20.15 19.43
CA ASP A 315 -23.25 -18.80 19.54
C ASP A 315 -22.90 -18.48 21.01
N GLN A 316 -23.80 -18.82 21.94
CA GLN A 316 -23.55 -18.67 23.37
C GLN A 316 -22.43 -19.58 23.87
N LEU A 317 -22.30 -20.80 23.35
CA LEU A 317 -21.20 -21.69 23.67
C LEU A 317 -19.87 -21.06 23.30
N ALA A 318 -19.74 -20.55 22.06
CA ALA A 318 -18.54 -19.88 21.58
C ALA A 318 -18.19 -18.63 22.42
N ALA A 319 -19.19 -17.80 22.73
CA ALA A 319 -19.02 -16.60 23.55
C ALA A 319 -18.56 -16.90 24.99
N LYS A 320 -19.01 -18.03 25.56
CA LYS A 320 -18.69 -18.47 26.93
C LYS A 320 -17.55 -19.49 26.99
N SER A 321 -16.79 -19.66 25.90
CA SER A 321 -15.74 -20.70 25.77
C SER A 321 -14.69 -20.75 26.88
N SER A 322 -14.44 -19.61 27.56
CA SER A 322 -13.50 -19.50 28.67
C SER A 322 -14.16 -19.34 30.05
N ASP A 323 -15.50 -19.27 30.12
CA ASP A 323 -16.27 -19.01 31.33
C ASP A 323 -16.89 -20.31 31.86
N LYS A 324 -16.25 -20.92 32.87
CA LYS A 324 -16.70 -22.18 33.46
C LYS A 324 -18.13 -22.12 34.01
N GLU A 325 -18.49 -21.03 34.68
CA GLU A 325 -19.83 -20.87 35.26
C GLU A 325 -20.86 -20.62 34.16
N GLY A 326 -20.50 -19.83 33.15
CA GLY A 326 -21.28 -19.61 31.95
C GLY A 326 -21.54 -20.90 31.16
N LEU A 327 -20.54 -21.77 31.01
CA LEU A 327 -20.70 -23.09 30.37
C LEU A 327 -21.59 -24.02 31.19
N LEU A 328 -21.46 -24.04 32.53
CA LEU A 328 -22.33 -24.83 33.39
C LEU A 328 -23.78 -24.35 33.37
N ALA A 329 -24.01 -23.04 33.24
CA ALA A 329 -25.35 -22.48 33.04
C ALA A 329 -25.91 -22.90 31.67
N LEU A 330 -25.10 -22.77 30.61
CA LEU A 330 -25.47 -23.18 29.26
C LEU A 330 -25.79 -24.68 29.19
N ALA A 331 -25.07 -25.53 29.94
CA ALA A 331 -25.37 -26.94 30.06
C ALA A 331 -26.80 -27.20 30.54
N LYS A 332 -27.30 -26.40 31.49
CA LYS A 332 -28.68 -26.52 32.00
C LYS A 332 -29.70 -26.10 30.95
N GLU A 333 -29.41 -25.04 30.20
CA GLU A 333 -30.27 -24.57 29.10
C GLU A 333 -30.37 -25.63 27.99
N ILE A 334 -29.25 -26.24 27.60
CA ILE A 334 -29.18 -27.33 26.62
C ILE A 334 -29.99 -28.54 27.09
N ILE A 335 -29.87 -28.92 28.36
CA ILE A 335 -30.63 -30.05 28.94
C ILE A 335 -32.13 -29.74 28.93
N SER A 336 -32.53 -28.52 29.29
CA SER A 336 -33.94 -28.09 29.29
C SER A 336 -34.54 -28.13 27.89
N LEU A 337 -33.81 -27.60 26.89
CA LEU A 337 -34.26 -27.61 25.50
C LEU A 337 -34.39 -29.05 24.97
N ASN A 338 -33.42 -29.92 25.25
CA ASN A 338 -33.49 -31.33 24.84
C ASN A 338 -34.70 -32.05 25.46
N GLN A 339 -35.06 -31.74 26.72
CA GLN A 339 -36.27 -32.28 27.35
C GLN A 339 -37.55 -31.75 26.69
N GLU A 340 -37.62 -30.45 26.39
CA GLU A 340 -38.76 -29.84 25.70
C GLU A 340 -38.98 -30.46 24.32
N LEU A 341 -37.92 -30.58 23.51
CA LEU A 341 -37.99 -31.13 22.16
C LEU A 341 -38.43 -32.59 22.15
N ARG A 342 -37.91 -33.40 23.08
CA ARG A 342 -38.32 -34.81 23.22
C ARG A 342 -39.73 -34.98 23.77
N SER A 343 -40.19 -34.07 24.63
CA SER A 343 -41.55 -34.10 25.17
C SER A 343 -42.58 -33.69 24.11
N LYS A 344 -42.26 -32.70 23.28
CA LYS A 344 -43.06 -32.36 22.10
C LYS A 344 -43.20 -33.55 21.15
N ALA A 345 -42.12 -34.26 20.85
CA ALA A 345 -42.17 -35.46 20.01
C ALA A 345 -43.07 -36.56 20.59
N SER A 346 -43.12 -36.71 21.91
CA SER A 346 -44.01 -37.66 22.63
C SER A 346 -45.50 -37.31 22.54
N GLU A 347 -45.84 -36.01 22.51
CA GLU A 347 -47.24 -35.56 22.39
C GLU A 347 -47.74 -35.71 20.94
N THR A 348 -46.89 -35.43 19.95
CA THR A 348 -47.23 -35.62 18.52
C THR A 348 -47.51 -37.09 18.18
N ASP A 349 -46.80 -38.03 18.81
CA ASP A 349 -46.98 -39.49 18.62
C ASP A 349 -48.23 -40.04 19.35
N SER A 350 -48.76 -39.28 20.32
CA SER A 350 -49.99 -39.60 21.05
C SER A 350 -51.25 -39.12 20.31
N GLN A 351 -51.14 -38.03 19.54
CA GLN A 351 -52.24 -37.53 18.70
C GLN A 351 -52.36 -38.29 17.36
N SER A 352 -51.25 -38.79 16.79
CA SER A 352 -51.25 -39.57 15.54
C SER A 352 -51.95 -40.94 15.65
N LYS A 353 -52.22 -41.44 16.87
CA LYS A 353 -52.91 -42.72 17.10
C LYS A 353 -54.44 -42.61 17.22
N SER A 354 -55.00 -41.40 17.24
CA SER A 354 -56.45 -41.18 17.43
C SER A 354 -57.19 -40.74 16.16
N GLU A 355 -56.49 -40.47 15.06
CA GLU A 355 -57.10 -40.01 13.80
C GLU A 355 -56.69 -40.89 12.60
N LYS A 356 -56.93 -42.20 12.66
CA LYS A 356 -57.07 -43.02 11.43
C LYS A 356 -57.75 -44.38 11.63
N ASP A 357 -58.84 -44.40 12.41
CA ASP A 357 -59.79 -45.53 12.45
C ASP A 357 -61.13 -45.09 11.84
N SER A 358 -61.15 -44.93 10.51
CA SER A 358 -62.34 -44.99 9.64
C SER A 358 -61.93 -44.69 8.21
N GLU A 359 -61.63 -45.72 7.43
CA GLU A 359 -62.54 -46.19 6.38
C GLU A 359 -61.94 -47.37 5.62
N THR A 360 -62.78 -48.38 5.51
CA THR A 360 -62.60 -49.75 5.05
C THR A 360 -62.48 -49.93 3.54
N ALA A 361 -61.83 -51.05 3.19
CA ALA A 361 -62.11 -51.96 2.08
C ALA A 361 -61.60 -51.62 0.67
N ALA A 362 -60.62 -52.39 0.19
CA ALA A 362 -60.85 -53.59 -0.63
C ALA A 362 -59.52 -54.12 -1.20
N SER A 363 -59.34 -55.43 -1.16
CA SER A 363 -58.14 -56.16 -1.58
C SER A 363 -58.18 -56.58 -3.07
N GLN A 364 -57.01 -56.47 -3.72
CA GLN A 364 -56.41 -57.39 -4.73
C GLN A 364 -56.97 -57.45 -6.18
N PRO A 365 -56.26 -58.04 -7.19
CA PRO A 365 -54.89 -58.64 -7.22
C PRO A 365 -54.00 -58.38 -8.50
N THR A 366 -52.77 -58.94 -8.48
CA THR A 366 -51.91 -59.44 -9.62
C THR A 366 -51.33 -58.41 -10.63
N GLU A 367 -50.12 -58.52 -11.20
CA GLU A 367 -49.48 -59.67 -11.85
C GLU A 367 -47.97 -59.46 -12.14
N LYS A 368 -47.31 -60.58 -12.50
CA LYS A 368 -45.90 -60.85 -12.87
C LYS A 368 -45.25 -59.97 -13.96
N GLN A 369 -43.91 -59.81 -13.87
CA GLN A 369 -42.84 -60.29 -14.81
C GLN A 369 -41.51 -59.63 -14.37
N ALA A 370 -40.43 -60.32 -13.96
CA ALA A 370 -39.60 -61.36 -14.57
C ALA A 370 -38.79 -60.90 -15.81
N GLN A 371 -37.51 -60.54 -15.60
CA GLN A 371 -36.38 -60.93 -16.46
C GLN A 371 -35.02 -60.72 -15.76
N SER A 372 -34.41 -61.86 -15.38
CA SER A 372 -33.04 -62.36 -15.69
C SER A 372 -32.03 -61.39 -16.35
N GLU A 373 -30.71 -61.43 -16.14
CA GLU A 373 -29.81 -62.48 -15.64
C GLU A 373 -28.34 -61.97 -15.59
N SER A 374 -27.52 -62.69 -14.81
CA SER A 374 -26.12 -63.09 -15.10
C SER A 374 -24.91 -62.22 -14.70
N GLU A 375 -24.37 -62.67 -13.58
CA GLU A 375 -23.02 -62.73 -12.98
C GLU A 375 -21.73 -62.84 -13.85
N PRO A 376 -20.54 -62.75 -13.21
CA PRO A 376 -19.24 -62.42 -13.80
C PRO A 376 -18.23 -63.59 -13.94
N SER A 377 -17.14 -63.27 -14.65
CA SER A 377 -15.76 -63.78 -14.64
C SER A 377 -15.39 -65.10 -13.92
N ALA A 378 -14.89 -66.05 -14.72
CA ALA A 378 -13.66 -66.81 -14.43
C ALA A 378 -12.45 -65.95 -14.90
N GLN A 379 -11.25 -66.00 -14.33
CA GLN A 379 -10.44 -67.14 -13.88
C GLN A 379 -9.29 -66.64 -13.00
#